data_AF-T1F386-F1
#
_entry.id   AF-T1F386-F1
#
_cell.length_a   1.000
_cell.length_b   1.000
_cell.length_c   1.000
_cell.angle_alpha   90.00
_cell.angle_beta   90.00
_cell.angle_gamma   90.00
#
_symmetry.space_group_name_H-M   'P 1'
#
loop_
_entity.id
_entity.type
_entity.pdbx_description
1 polymer ?
#
loop_
_entity_poly.entity_id
_entity_poly.type
_entity_poly.pdbx_seq_one_letter_code
_entity_poly.pdbx_strand_id
1 'polypeptide(L)'
;MEQSAATDNNEVHETQTQQEATEETVAALPKKNCSKNCNSCLANESVNYCPQCEQYFCKLCSKYHLNMRSSKGHKLMGMKTPEFLHKTFEFSLCKVHKETSVNIYCVTCKDYSCPHCLLDLHNNHILDSISKQFENFYSKFSEKITATTGRVKILHEVLAKNEAHFNDLKANVEKEIKAIIEKESEIKILLRKYTGTLIDDINDKFNNYTKEHNDYTTYVKDCITTLNNFKEKSETQLNHLNTRSIVTLPEAVVTEVIPIDNCRPFLCEFNVSFSGSVSTEGTFNGNVATMFGTLACSVDKETEALIASRPAISLV
;
A
#
# COMPACT_ATOMS: atom_id res chain seq x y z
N MET A 1 -12.32 63.44 20.27
CA MET A 1 -11.35 64.46 19.85
C MET A 1 -11.30 64.38 18.35
N GLU A 2 -12.24 65.07 17.69
CA GLU A 2 -12.07 66.37 17.01
C GLU A 2 -11.76 66.12 15.53
N GLN A 3 -12.76 66.29 14.64
CA GLN A 3 -13.05 67.52 13.87
C GLN A 3 -11.97 67.77 12.78
N SER A 4 -12.20 68.20 11.54
CA SER A 4 -13.35 68.50 10.68
C SER A 4 -12.78 69.22 9.43
N ALA A 5 -13.43 69.11 8.26
CA ALA A 5 -13.47 70.12 7.16
C ALA A 5 -12.14 70.42 6.41
N ALA A 6 -12.08 70.92 5.17
CA ALA A 6 -13.02 71.28 4.11
C ALA A 6 -12.24 71.47 2.77
N THR A 7 -13.00 71.41 1.68
CA THR A 7 -12.86 71.96 0.29
C THR A 7 -11.74 72.95 -0.04
N ASP A 8 -11.18 72.89 -1.26
CA ASP A 8 -11.50 73.90 -2.30
C ASP A 8 -10.97 73.57 -3.71
N ASN A 9 -11.72 74.01 -4.73
CA ASN A 9 -11.35 74.04 -6.14
C ASN A 9 -10.59 75.33 -6.48
N ASN A 10 -9.68 75.31 -7.47
CA ASN A 10 -9.52 76.49 -8.34
C ASN A 10 -8.80 76.15 -9.66
N GLU A 11 -9.44 76.52 -10.77
CA GLU A 11 -8.85 76.72 -12.09
C GLU A 11 -8.00 78.01 -12.12
N VAL A 12 -7.08 78.14 -13.09
CA VAL A 12 -6.98 79.27 -14.05
C VAL A 12 -5.78 79.05 -15.00
N HIS A 13 -6.07 79.24 -16.29
CA HIS A 13 -5.26 79.67 -17.47
C HIS A 13 -3.83 80.21 -17.18
N GLU A 14 -2.80 80.16 -18.04
CA GLU A 14 -2.60 80.40 -19.49
C GLU A 14 -1.07 80.20 -19.71
N THR A 15 -0.50 79.69 -20.81
CA THR A 15 -0.25 80.40 -22.09
C THR A 15 0.45 79.46 -23.08
N GLN A 16 0.19 79.73 -24.36
CA GLN A 16 0.70 79.12 -25.59
C GLN A 16 2.22 79.25 -25.77
N THR A 17 2.84 78.29 -26.47
CA THR A 17 3.77 78.63 -27.57
C THR A 17 3.79 77.53 -28.63
N GLN A 18 3.65 77.99 -29.88
CA GLN A 18 3.51 77.25 -31.13
C GLN A 18 4.86 76.67 -31.59
N GLN A 19 4.83 75.56 -32.34
CA GLN A 19 5.46 75.50 -33.66
C GLN A 19 4.90 74.36 -34.50
N GLU A 20 4.35 74.77 -35.65
CA GLU A 20 3.78 73.97 -36.73
C GLU A 20 4.86 73.24 -37.54
N ALA A 21 4.52 72.08 -38.11
CA ALA A 21 4.76 71.75 -39.53
C ALA A 21 4.22 70.34 -39.87
N THR A 22 3.07 70.36 -40.55
CA THR A 22 2.64 69.50 -41.68
C THR A 22 3.33 68.15 -41.94
N GLU A 23 2.53 67.08 -42.04
CA GLU A 23 2.41 66.30 -43.29
C GLU A 23 1.22 65.32 -43.23
N GLU A 24 0.33 65.52 -44.19
CA GLU A 24 -0.85 64.71 -44.47
C GLU A 24 -0.46 63.47 -45.30
N THR A 25 -1.25 62.40 -45.14
CA THR A 25 -1.44 61.27 -46.08
C THR A 25 -0.38 60.17 -46.18
N VAL A 26 -0.52 59.11 -45.36
CA VAL A 26 -0.36 57.73 -45.84
C VAL A 26 -1.48 56.85 -45.28
N ALA A 27 -2.18 56.18 -46.19
CA ALA A 27 -3.33 55.34 -45.95
C ALA A 27 -3.13 54.29 -44.84
N ALA A 28 -4.18 54.10 -44.06
CA ALA A 28 -4.27 53.14 -42.98
C ALA A 28 -4.06 51.69 -43.48
N LEU A 29 -2.86 51.16 -43.25
CA LEU A 29 -2.64 49.71 -43.17
C LEU A 29 -3.38 49.18 -41.94
N PRO A 30 -4.00 47.98 -42.02
CA PRO A 30 -4.72 47.41 -40.89
C PRO A 30 -3.74 47.21 -39.73
N LYS A 31 -3.96 47.93 -38.63
CA LYS A 31 -3.24 47.76 -37.36
C LYS A 31 -3.49 46.34 -36.87
N LYS A 32 -2.66 45.39 -37.32
CA LYS A 32 -2.59 44.03 -36.77
C LYS A 32 -2.36 44.20 -35.28
N ASN A 33 -3.28 43.70 -34.47
CA ASN A 33 -3.26 43.85 -33.02
C ASN A 33 -2.01 43.13 -32.48
N CYS A 34 -0.88 43.85 -32.44
CA CYS A 34 0.38 43.37 -31.91
C CYS A 34 0.15 43.20 -30.41
N SER A 35 0.06 41.96 -29.94
CA SER A 35 -0.15 41.66 -28.52
C SER A 35 0.82 42.48 -27.69
N LYS A 36 0.30 43.49 -26.99
CA LYS A 36 1.13 44.37 -26.18
C LYS A 36 1.77 43.61 -25.02
N ASN A 37 1.25 42.43 -24.66
CA ASN A 37 1.70 41.69 -23.48
C ASN A 37 2.68 40.55 -23.85
N CYS A 38 3.63 40.31 -22.94
CA CYS A 38 4.63 39.25 -23.02
C CYS A 38 3.97 37.87 -23.04
N ASN A 39 4.31 37.01 -24.01
CA ASN A 39 3.76 35.65 -24.11
C ASN A 39 4.17 34.73 -22.94
N SER A 40 5.27 35.04 -22.25
CA SER A 40 5.79 34.21 -21.16
C SER A 40 5.19 34.57 -19.79
N CYS A 41 5.05 35.86 -19.48
CA CYS A 41 4.57 36.30 -18.16
C CYS A 41 3.17 36.92 -18.19
N LEU A 42 2.62 37.20 -19.38
CA LEU A 42 1.29 37.78 -19.64
C LEU A 42 1.00 39.15 -19.00
N ALA A 43 1.87 39.65 -18.10
CA ALA A 43 1.67 40.86 -17.31
C ALA A 43 2.40 42.10 -17.83
N ASN A 44 3.60 41.92 -18.41
CA ASN A 44 4.46 43.04 -18.81
C ASN A 44 4.36 43.34 -20.31
N GLU A 45 4.59 44.60 -20.70
CA GLU A 45 4.61 44.98 -22.12
C GLU A 45 5.78 44.31 -22.86
N SER A 46 5.48 43.79 -24.05
CA SER A 46 6.44 43.20 -24.97
C SER A 46 7.28 44.29 -25.62
N VAL A 47 8.60 44.11 -25.56
CA VAL A 47 9.57 45.02 -26.18
C VAL A 47 10.40 44.35 -27.27
N ASN A 48 10.46 43.02 -27.26
CA ASN A 48 11.23 42.21 -28.19
C ASN A 48 10.39 41.07 -28.77
N TYR A 49 10.70 40.68 -30.01
CA TYR A 49 10.13 39.54 -30.71
C TYR A 49 11.23 38.54 -31.07
N CYS A 50 10.98 37.26 -30.85
CA CYS A 50 11.84 36.17 -31.28
C CYS A 50 11.24 35.52 -32.55
N PRO A 51 11.85 35.68 -33.74
CA PRO A 51 11.36 35.06 -34.96
C PRO A 51 11.49 33.54 -34.97
N GLN A 52 12.44 32.95 -34.22
CA GLN A 52 12.57 31.50 -34.12
C GLN A 52 11.42 30.86 -33.31
N CYS A 53 10.87 31.58 -32.33
CA CYS A 53 9.78 31.09 -31.49
C CYS A 53 8.44 31.69 -31.84
N GLU A 54 8.41 32.67 -32.75
CA GLU A 54 7.23 33.48 -33.09
C GLU A 54 6.53 34.08 -31.86
N GLN A 55 7.33 34.51 -30.87
CA GLN A 55 6.84 34.96 -29.56
C GLN A 55 7.37 36.34 -29.18
N TYR A 56 6.55 37.08 -28.43
CA TYR A 56 6.85 38.40 -27.90
C TYR A 56 7.23 38.33 -26.42
N PHE A 57 8.24 39.10 -26.04
CA PHE A 57 8.82 39.07 -24.70
C PHE A 57 9.02 40.47 -24.14
N CYS A 58 8.73 40.62 -22.84
CA CYS A 58 9.20 41.79 -22.08
C CYS A 58 10.72 41.73 -21.86
N LYS A 59 11.31 42.80 -21.34
CA LYS A 59 12.76 42.90 -21.13
C LYS A 59 13.33 41.78 -20.24
N LEU A 60 12.57 41.35 -19.23
CA LEU A 60 12.98 40.30 -18.29
C LEU A 60 12.89 38.92 -18.94
N CYS A 61 11.73 38.57 -19.51
CA CYS A 61 11.54 37.30 -20.20
C CYS A 61 12.47 37.13 -21.40
N SER A 62 12.84 38.23 -22.07
CA SER A 62 13.84 38.23 -23.16
C SER A 62 15.20 37.70 -22.69
N LYS A 63 15.68 38.17 -21.53
CA LYS A 63 16.96 37.71 -20.96
C LYS A 63 16.89 36.24 -20.56
N TYR A 64 15.79 35.83 -19.94
CA TYR A 64 15.59 34.44 -19.55
C TYR A 64 15.54 33.53 -20.79
N HIS A 65 14.80 33.95 -21.81
CA HIS A 65 14.67 33.25 -23.08
C HIS A 65 16.02 32.97 -23.74
N LEU A 66 16.91 33.96 -23.82
CA LEU A 66 18.24 33.76 -24.40
C LEU A 66 19.16 32.85 -23.59
N ASN A 67 18.83 32.59 -22.32
CA ASN A 67 19.60 31.76 -21.41
C ASN A 67 19.02 30.35 -21.22
N MET A 68 17.79 30.08 -21.67
CA MET A 68 17.22 28.73 -21.68
C MET A 68 17.95 27.83 -22.67
N ARG A 69 18.18 26.55 -22.31
CA ARG A 69 18.90 25.59 -23.17
C ARG A 69 18.31 25.48 -24.57
N SER A 70 16.99 25.56 -24.70
CA SER A 70 16.24 25.43 -25.96
C SER A 70 16.27 26.66 -26.86
N SER A 71 16.62 27.84 -26.33
CA SER A 71 16.57 29.12 -27.06
C SER A 71 17.87 29.90 -26.96
N LYS A 72 18.94 29.24 -26.48
CA LYS A 72 20.29 29.76 -26.42
C LYS A 72 20.81 29.95 -27.84
N GLY A 73 20.92 31.20 -28.27
CA GLY A 73 21.31 31.57 -29.64
C GLY A 73 20.16 32.09 -30.51
N HIS A 74 18.94 32.17 -29.99
CA HIS A 74 17.87 32.89 -30.69
C HIS A 74 18.21 34.38 -30.82
N LYS A 75 17.76 35.02 -31.90
CA LYS A 75 17.96 36.46 -32.11
C LYS A 75 16.68 37.18 -31.73
N LEU A 76 16.76 38.16 -30.83
CA LEU A 76 15.61 39.01 -30.51
C LEU A 76 15.65 40.28 -31.35
N MET A 77 14.49 40.69 -31.87
CA MET A 77 14.31 41.92 -32.62
C MET A 77 13.45 42.87 -31.79
N GLY A 78 13.90 44.12 -31.59
CA GLY A 78 13.13 45.11 -30.84
C GLY A 78 11.89 45.53 -31.62
N MET A 79 10.70 45.53 -31.00
CA MET A 79 9.44 45.78 -31.72
C MET A 79 9.31 47.20 -32.27
N LYS A 80 10.10 48.15 -31.77
CA LYS A 80 10.14 49.54 -32.24
C LYS A 80 11.34 49.84 -33.14
N THR A 81 12.12 48.83 -33.54
CA THR A 81 13.28 49.06 -34.40
C THR A 81 12.86 49.13 -35.87
N PRO A 82 13.57 49.93 -36.69
CA PRO A 82 13.38 49.93 -38.14
C PRO A 82 13.53 48.53 -38.74
N GLU A 83 14.41 47.70 -38.18
CA GLU A 83 14.60 46.30 -38.60
C GLU A 83 13.35 45.44 -38.43
N PHE A 84 12.61 45.59 -37.32
CA PHE A 84 11.39 44.84 -37.08
C PHE A 84 10.27 45.29 -38.03
N LEU A 85 10.11 46.62 -38.19
CA LEU A 85 9.16 47.20 -39.13
C LEU A 85 9.49 46.79 -40.56
N HIS A 86 10.75 46.97 -40.98
CA HIS A 86 11.24 46.58 -42.30
C HIS A 86 11.00 45.10 -42.56
N LYS A 87 11.27 44.21 -41.60
CA LYS A 87 11.02 42.77 -41.79
C LYS A 87 9.53 42.44 -41.94
N THR A 88 8.64 43.11 -41.21
CA THR A 88 7.19 42.97 -41.44
C THR A 88 6.75 43.50 -42.81
N PHE A 89 7.38 44.56 -43.32
CA PHE A 89 7.14 45.07 -44.67
C PHE A 89 7.81 44.21 -45.76
N GLU A 90 8.95 43.61 -45.49
CA GLU A 90 9.72 42.77 -46.43
C GLU A 90 8.93 41.50 -46.79
N PHE A 91 8.14 40.95 -45.85
CA PHE A 91 7.19 39.87 -46.15
C PHE A 91 6.05 40.26 -47.10
N SER A 92 5.84 41.56 -47.30
CA SER A 92 4.85 42.09 -48.27
C SER A 92 5.47 42.49 -49.61
N LEU A 93 6.80 42.43 -49.76
CA LEU A 93 7.54 42.81 -50.96
C LEU A 93 8.09 41.59 -51.70
N CYS A 94 8.22 41.72 -53.02
CA CYS A 94 8.73 40.63 -53.85
C CYS A 94 10.23 40.45 -53.66
N LYS A 95 10.66 39.19 -53.53
CA LYS A 95 12.08 38.81 -53.40
C LYS A 95 12.92 39.14 -54.65
N VAL A 96 12.29 39.13 -55.83
CA VAL A 96 12.93 39.44 -57.12
C VAL A 96 12.83 40.93 -57.42
N HIS A 97 11.62 41.49 -57.28
CA HIS A 97 11.30 42.88 -57.58
C HIS A 97 11.10 43.67 -56.28
N LYS A 98 12.22 44.05 -55.65
CA LYS A 98 12.29 44.56 -54.25
C LYS A 98 11.41 45.77 -53.92
N GLU A 99 10.96 46.52 -54.92
CA GLU A 99 10.11 47.71 -54.76
C GLU A 99 8.62 47.41 -54.98
N THR A 100 8.25 46.18 -55.31
CA THR A 100 6.87 45.80 -55.63
C THR A 100 6.27 44.89 -54.58
N SER A 101 5.01 45.15 -54.23
CA SER A 101 4.29 44.33 -53.28
C SER A 101 3.77 43.05 -53.92
N VAL A 102 3.67 42.02 -53.09
CA VAL A 102 3.15 40.71 -53.47
C VAL A 102 1.65 40.70 -53.18
N ASN A 103 0.82 40.69 -54.23
CA ASN A 103 -0.64 40.79 -54.09
C ASN A 103 -1.42 39.72 -54.89
N ILE A 104 -0.72 38.77 -55.54
CA ILE A 104 -1.32 37.68 -56.32
C ILE A 104 -0.87 36.34 -55.74
N TYR A 105 -1.74 35.33 -55.71
CA TYR A 105 -1.35 33.96 -55.38
C TYR A 105 -1.27 33.11 -56.65
N CYS A 106 -0.09 32.53 -56.92
CA CYS A 106 0.07 31.58 -58.01
C CYS A 106 -0.31 30.17 -57.53
N VAL A 107 -1.44 29.63 -57.99
CA VAL A 107 -1.93 28.31 -57.59
C VAL A 107 -1.01 27.19 -58.08
N THR A 108 -0.43 27.34 -59.27
CA THR A 108 0.51 26.36 -59.84
C THR A 108 1.78 26.22 -58.98
N CYS A 109 2.34 27.36 -58.56
CA CYS A 109 3.57 27.39 -57.74
C CYS A 109 3.32 27.28 -56.24
N LYS A 110 2.07 27.45 -55.80
CA LYS A 110 1.65 27.54 -54.40
C LYS A 110 2.38 28.62 -53.60
N ASP A 111 2.68 29.75 -54.23
CA ASP A 111 3.42 30.86 -53.63
C ASP A 111 2.79 32.22 -54.02
N TYR A 112 3.17 33.26 -53.29
CA TYR A 112 2.74 34.62 -53.53
C TYR A 112 3.65 35.30 -54.57
N SER A 113 3.05 35.96 -55.56
CA SER A 113 3.74 36.59 -56.69
C SER A 113 3.38 38.08 -56.81
N CYS A 114 4.33 38.90 -57.27
CA CYS A 114 4.05 40.29 -57.66
C CYS A 114 3.68 40.38 -59.14
N PRO A 115 3.11 41.52 -59.60
CA PRO A 115 2.72 41.71 -60.99
C PRO A 115 3.86 41.54 -62.01
N HIS A 116 5.10 41.91 -61.67
CA HIS A 116 6.25 41.70 -62.56
C HIS A 116 6.66 40.23 -62.66
N CYS A 117 6.74 39.52 -61.53
CA CYS A 117 7.01 38.08 -61.52
C CYS A 117 5.94 37.27 -62.27
N LEU A 118 4.72 37.78 -62.35
CA LEU A 118 3.68 37.14 -63.13
C LEU A 118 4.03 37.10 -64.62
N LEU A 119 4.57 38.20 -65.15
CA LEU A 119 4.96 38.31 -66.56
C LEU A 119 6.24 37.52 -66.84
N ASP A 120 7.20 37.55 -65.92
CA ASP A 120 8.53 36.99 -66.15
C ASP A 120 8.63 35.48 -65.83
N LEU A 121 8.06 35.05 -64.70
CA LEU A 121 8.32 33.73 -64.09
C LEU A 121 7.08 32.85 -63.98
N HIS A 122 5.88 33.44 -63.87
CA HIS A 122 4.62 32.70 -63.72
C HIS A 122 3.71 32.84 -64.95
N ASN A 123 4.32 33.05 -66.12
CA ASN A 123 3.59 33.18 -67.37
C ASN A 123 2.78 31.89 -67.65
N ASN A 124 1.50 32.01 -67.98
CA ASN A 124 0.53 30.92 -68.15
C ASN A 124 0.20 30.08 -66.92
N HIS A 125 0.59 30.50 -65.70
CA HIS A 125 0.16 29.80 -64.47
C HIS A 125 -1.26 30.18 -64.05
N ILE A 126 -1.90 29.30 -63.27
CA ILE A 126 -3.22 29.58 -62.68
C ILE A 126 -3.03 30.52 -61.50
N LEU A 127 -3.78 31.62 -61.50
CA LEU A 127 -3.71 32.65 -60.47
C LEU A 127 -5.03 32.70 -59.71
N ASP A 128 -4.94 33.08 -58.44
CA ASP A 128 -6.10 33.41 -57.63
C ASP A 128 -5.80 34.61 -56.73
N SER A 129 -6.85 35.22 -56.20
CA SER A 129 -6.73 36.29 -55.21
C SER A 129 -6.14 35.73 -53.91
N ILE A 130 -5.20 36.47 -53.32
CA ILE A 130 -4.66 36.17 -51.99
C ILE A 130 -5.79 36.06 -50.97
N SER A 131 -6.79 36.94 -51.02
CA SER A 131 -7.89 36.94 -50.04
C SER A 131 -8.69 35.64 -50.09
N LYS A 132 -9.02 35.17 -51.30
CA LYS A 132 -9.79 33.93 -51.49
C LYS A 132 -8.99 32.71 -51.05
N GLN A 133 -7.69 32.68 -51.34
CA GLN A 133 -6.84 31.58 -50.89
C GLN A 133 -6.61 31.61 -49.38
N PHE A 134 -6.47 32.81 -48.80
CA PHE A 134 -6.42 32.98 -47.35
C PHE A 134 -7.68 32.45 -46.68
N GLU A 135 -8.88 32.79 -47.16
CA GLU A 135 -10.15 32.26 -46.64
C GLU A 135 -10.21 30.73 -46.72
N ASN A 136 -9.81 30.15 -47.86
CA ASN A 136 -9.76 28.70 -48.05
C ASN A 136 -8.79 28.02 -47.07
N PHE A 137 -7.59 28.57 -46.90
CA PHE A 137 -6.61 28.03 -45.94
C PHE A 137 -7.13 28.20 -44.51
N TYR A 138 -7.66 29.36 -44.18
CA TYR A 138 -8.21 29.66 -42.86
C TYR A 138 -9.35 28.71 -42.49
N SER A 139 -10.30 28.45 -43.39
CA SER A 139 -11.39 27.49 -43.16
C SER A 139 -10.84 26.09 -42.87
N LYS A 140 -9.94 25.58 -43.72
CA LYS A 140 -9.35 24.25 -43.56
C LYS A 140 -8.55 24.12 -42.26
N PHE A 141 -7.81 25.15 -41.88
CA PHE A 141 -7.07 25.17 -40.62
C PHE A 141 -8.01 25.24 -39.42
N SER A 142 -9.05 26.08 -39.49
CA SER A 142 -10.06 26.23 -38.43
C SER A 142 -10.82 24.94 -38.17
N GLU A 143 -11.21 24.22 -39.23
CA GLU A 143 -11.82 22.89 -39.14
C GLU A 143 -10.88 21.88 -38.46
N LYS A 144 -9.61 21.82 -38.88
CA LYS A 144 -8.61 20.93 -38.26
C LYS A 144 -8.35 21.26 -36.80
N ILE A 145 -8.29 22.54 -36.45
CA ILE A 145 -8.12 23.00 -35.08
C ILE A 145 -9.33 22.57 -34.25
N THR A 146 -10.55 22.85 -34.72
CA THR A 146 -11.79 22.45 -34.03
C THR A 146 -11.85 20.93 -33.82
N ALA A 147 -11.54 20.13 -34.84
CA ALA A 147 -11.51 18.67 -34.74
C ALA A 147 -10.45 18.18 -33.73
N THR A 148 -9.25 18.78 -33.75
CA THR A 148 -8.17 18.43 -32.82
C THR A 148 -8.53 18.82 -31.38
N THR A 149 -9.08 20.01 -31.17
CA THR A 149 -9.57 20.46 -29.86
C THR A 149 -10.64 19.53 -29.31
N GLY A 150 -11.57 19.07 -30.16
CA GLY A 150 -12.57 18.06 -29.78
C GLY A 150 -11.92 16.74 -29.32
N ARG A 151 -10.95 16.23 -30.08
CA ARG A 151 -10.21 15.01 -29.71
C ARG A 151 -9.44 15.17 -28.40
N VAL A 152 -8.80 16.33 -28.19
CA VAL A 152 -8.09 16.62 -26.93
C VAL A 152 -9.06 16.57 -25.75
N LYS A 153 -10.27 17.13 -25.86
CA LYS A 153 -11.29 17.05 -24.79
C LYS A 153 -11.67 15.60 -24.47
N ILE A 154 -11.97 14.80 -25.49
CA ILE A 154 -12.31 13.37 -25.31
C ILE A 154 -11.18 12.61 -24.63
N LEU A 155 -9.92 12.86 -25.02
CA LEU A 155 -8.77 12.21 -24.40
C LEU A 155 -8.60 12.58 -22.92
N HIS A 156 -8.88 13.83 -22.54
CA HIS A 156 -8.89 14.24 -21.14
C HIS A 156 -10.00 13.53 -20.34
N GLU A 157 -11.20 13.39 -20.92
CA GLU A 157 -12.30 12.66 -20.27
C GLU A 157 -11.98 11.17 -20.09
N VAL A 158 -11.38 10.53 -21.09
CA VAL A 158 -10.95 9.13 -21.01
C VAL A 158 -9.86 8.97 -19.95
N LEU A 159 -8.90 9.88 -19.90
CA LEU A 159 -7.84 9.86 -18.89
C LEU A 159 -8.42 9.97 -17.47
N ALA A 160 -9.33 10.92 -17.23
CA ALA A 160 -9.99 11.07 -15.94
C ALA A 160 -10.80 9.82 -15.54
N LYS A 161 -11.52 9.20 -16.49
CA LYS A 161 -12.26 7.95 -16.24
C LYS A 161 -11.34 6.78 -15.92
N ASN A 162 -10.22 6.65 -16.63
CA ASN A 162 -9.24 5.60 -16.38
C ASN A 162 -8.59 5.77 -14.99
N GLU A 163 -8.27 7.00 -14.60
CA GLU A 163 -7.73 7.28 -13.26
C GLU A 163 -8.75 6.93 -12.16
N ALA A 164 -10.02 7.29 -12.33
CA ALA A 164 -11.09 6.92 -11.40
C ALA A 164 -11.23 5.40 -11.28
N HIS A 165 -11.31 4.69 -12.42
CA HIS A 165 -11.42 3.23 -12.45
C HIS A 165 -10.21 2.54 -11.81
N PHE A 166 -9.00 3.07 -12.02
CA PHE A 166 -7.79 2.53 -11.40
C PHE A 166 -7.81 2.70 -9.88
N ASN A 167 -8.26 3.86 -9.38
CA ASN A 167 -8.40 4.11 -7.95
C ASN A 167 -9.46 3.22 -7.30
N ASP A 168 -10.60 3.01 -7.97
CA ASP A 168 -11.66 2.10 -7.50
C ASP A 168 -11.15 0.65 -7.44
N LEU A 169 -10.42 0.21 -8.47
CA LEU A 169 -9.80 -1.12 -8.47
C LEU A 169 -8.81 -1.28 -7.33
N LYS A 170 -7.96 -0.27 -7.09
CA LYS A 170 -7.00 -0.28 -5.98
C LYS A 170 -7.72 -0.38 -4.62
N ALA A 171 -8.77 0.42 -4.41
CA ALA A 171 -9.56 0.38 -3.18
C ALA A 171 -10.23 -0.98 -2.95
N ASN A 172 -10.77 -1.58 -4.02
CA ASN A 172 -11.36 -2.92 -3.95
C ASN A 172 -10.31 -3.98 -3.59
N VAL A 173 -9.13 -3.96 -4.22
CA VAL A 173 -8.04 -4.88 -3.88
C VAL A 173 -7.62 -4.73 -2.42
N GLU A 174 -7.45 -3.51 -1.93
CA GLU A 174 -7.11 -3.25 -0.52
C GLU A 174 -8.19 -3.76 0.45
N LYS A 175 -9.47 -3.63 0.09
CA LYS A 175 -10.59 -4.13 0.86
C LYS A 175 -10.58 -5.67 0.94
N GLU A 176 -10.38 -6.35 -0.20
CA GLU A 176 -10.33 -7.82 -0.24
C GLU A 176 -9.14 -8.37 0.56
N ILE A 177 -7.97 -7.71 0.48
CA ILE A 177 -6.80 -8.08 1.30
C ILE A 177 -7.13 -7.98 2.80
N LYS A 178 -7.79 -6.91 3.24
CA LYS A 178 -8.20 -6.76 4.64
C LYS A 178 -9.18 -7.85 5.06
N ALA A 179 -10.16 -8.17 4.24
CA ALA A 179 -11.14 -9.23 4.52
C ALA A 179 -10.46 -10.60 4.67
N ILE A 180 -9.46 -10.91 3.85
CA ILE A 180 -8.67 -12.14 3.96
C ILE A 180 -7.91 -12.19 5.29
N ILE A 181 -7.25 -11.09 5.69
CA ILE A 181 -6.52 -11.00 6.96
C ILE A 181 -7.45 -11.16 8.16
N GLU A 182 -8.64 -10.56 8.12
CA GLU A 182 -9.65 -10.70 9.17
C GLU A 182 -10.08 -12.16 9.31
N LYS A 183 -10.37 -12.84 8.19
CA LYS A 183 -10.73 -14.26 8.19
C LYS A 183 -9.60 -15.16 8.69
N GLU A 184 -8.36 -14.87 8.32
CA GLU A 184 -7.18 -15.57 8.86
C GLU A 184 -7.11 -15.42 10.39
N SER A 185 -7.39 -14.23 10.91
CA SER A 185 -7.37 -13.97 12.35
C SER A 185 -8.46 -14.75 13.10
N GLU A 186 -9.68 -14.81 12.54
CA GLU A 186 -10.79 -15.60 13.09
C GLU A 186 -10.42 -17.09 13.18
N ILE A 187 -9.86 -17.65 12.10
CA ILE A 187 -9.43 -19.06 12.05
C ILE A 187 -8.35 -19.33 13.10
N LYS A 188 -7.35 -18.45 13.23
CA LYS A 188 -6.30 -18.57 14.25
C LYS A 188 -6.86 -18.58 15.67
N ILE A 189 -7.85 -17.74 15.96
CA ILE A 189 -8.51 -17.70 17.28
C ILE A 189 -9.25 -19.01 17.56
N LEU A 190 -10.03 -19.49 16.58
CA LEU A 190 -10.77 -20.75 16.71
C LEU A 190 -9.83 -21.94 16.92
N LEU A 191 -8.75 -22.01 16.15
CA LEU A 191 -7.76 -23.07 16.28
C LEU A 191 -7.11 -23.05 17.67
N ARG A 192 -6.68 -21.88 18.14
CA ARG A 192 -6.11 -21.73 19.49
C ARG A 192 -7.06 -22.16 20.59
N LYS A 193 -8.35 -21.80 20.46
CA LYS A 193 -9.38 -22.19 21.42
C LYS A 193 -9.53 -23.71 21.46
N TYR A 194 -9.65 -24.36 20.30
CA TYR A 194 -9.79 -25.81 20.20
C TYR A 194 -8.55 -26.56 20.71
N THR A 195 -7.34 -26.08 20.38
CA THR A 195 -6.12 -26.67 20.93
C THR A 195 -6.03 -26.49 22.45
N GLY A 196 -6.47 -25.35 22.96
CA GLY A 196 -6.53 -25.08 24.40
C GLY A 196 -7.43 -26.08 25.11
N THR A 197 -8.65 -26.30 24.62
CA THR A 197 -9.59 -27.26 25.23
C THR A 197 -9.04 -28.69 25.22
N LEU A 198 -8.33 -29.11 24.16
CA LEU A 198 -7.71 -30.43 24.12
C LEU A 198 -6.56 -30.58 25.13
N ILE A 199 -5.77 -29.51 25.32
CA ILE A 199 -4.70 -29.49 26.33
C ILE A 199 -5.30 -29.55 27.73
N ASP A 200 -6.35 -28.77 27.99
CA ASP A 200 -7.06 -28.76 29.27
C ASP A 200 -7.64 -30.15 29.58
N ASP A 201 -8.30 -30.79 28.62
CA ASP A 201 -8.84 -32.16 28.75
C ASP A 201 -7.74 -33.19 29.09
N ILE A 202 -6.56 -33.08 28.47
CA ILE A 202 -5.42 -33.96 28.76
C ILE A 202 -4.89 -33.70 30.17
N ASN A 203 -4.73 -32.43 30.55
CA ASN A 203 -4.25 -32.05 31.87
C ASN A 203 -5.22 -32.49 32.97
N ASP A 204 -6.52 -32.33 32.78
CA ASP A 204 -7.53 -32.75 33.75
C ASP A 204 -7.51 -34.26 33.97
N LYS A 205 -7.40 -35.05 32.89
CA LYS A 205 -7.21 -36.51 32.99
C LYS A 205 -5.92 -36.86 33.72
N PHE A 206 -4.82 -36.20 33.39
CA PHE A 206 -3.53 -36.45 34.03
C PHE A 206 -3.54 -36.07 35.52
N ASN A 207 -4.21 -34.97 35.89
CA ASN A 207 -4.34 -34.51 37.27
C ASN A 207 -5.19 -35.50 38.09
N ASN A 208 -6.31 -35.96 37.55
CA ASN A 208 -7.14 -36.99 38.19
C ASN A 208 -6.34 -38.27 38.42
N TYR A 209 -5.60 -38.73 37.40
CA TYR A 209 -4.73 -39.90 37.52
C TYR A 209 -3.63 -39.71 38.58
N THR A 210 -2.99 -38.53 38.60
CA THR A 210 -1.95 -38.20 39.58
C THR A 210 -2.51 -38.26 41.01
N LYS A 211 -3.75 -37.82 41.20
CA LYS A 211 -4.44 -37.91 42.49
C LYS A 211 -4.68 -39.37 42.89
N GLU A 212 -5.26 -40.18 42.01
CA GLU A 212 -5.49 -41.62 42.26
C GLU A 212 -4.19 -42.35 42.59
N HIS A 213 -3.13 -42.08 41.83
CA HIS A 213 -1.79 -42.64 42.08
C HIS A 213 -1.24 -42.21 43.44
N ASN A 214 -1.40 -40.94 43.84
CA ASN A 214 -0.93 -40.44 45.13
C ASN A 214 -1.71 -41.04 46.31
N ASP A 215 -3.02 -41.18 46.17
CA ASP A 215 -3.89 -41.82 47.16
C ASP A 215 -3.46 -43.29 47.35
N TYR A 216 -3.23 -44.01 46.26
CA TYR A 216 -2.73 -45.39 46.30
C TYR A 216 -1.32 -45.50 46.90
N THR A 217 -0.41 -44.60 46.51
CA THR A 217 0.95 -44.55 47.05
C THR A 217 0.93 -44.31 48.57
N THR A 218 0.02 -43.47 49.05
CA THR A 218 -0.16 -43.20 50.49
C THR A 218 -0.64 -44.45 51.21
N TYR A 219 -1.66 -45.12 50.67
CA TYR A 219 -2.15 -46.40 51.20
C TYR A 219 -1.04 -47.46 51.31
N VAL A 220 -0.22 -47.64 50.27
CA VAL A 220 0.90 -48.60 50.30
C VAL A 220 1.93 -48.23 51.36
N LYS A 221 2.26 -46.94 51.51
CA LYS A 221 3.18 -46.46 52.57
C LYS A 221 2.63 -46.73 53.98
N ASP A 222 1.33 -46.53 54.18
CA ASP A 222 0.67 -46.80 55.47
C ASP A 222 0.69 -48.30 55.81
N CYS A 223 0.45 -49.15 54.81
CA CYS A 223 0.61 -50.60 54.92
C CYS A 223 2.04 -51.00 55.31
N ILE A 224 3.06 -50.47 54.62
CA ILE A 224 4.47 -50.74 54.94
C ILE A 224 4.78 -50.33 56.38
N THR A 225 4.33 -49.14 56.80
CA THR A 225 4.56 -48.61 58.15
C THR A 225 3.91 -49.51 59.22
N THR A 226 2.67 -49.92 58.99
CA THR A 226 1.93 -50.81 59.90
C THR A 226 2.62 -52.17 60.04
N LEU A 227 3.06 -52.77 58.93
CA LEU A 227 3.75 -54.05 58.93
C LEU A 227 5.13 -53.97 59.61
N ASN A 228 5.88 -52.88 59.40
CA ASN A 228 7.15 -52.68 60.09
C ASN A 228 6.98 -52.54 61.61
N ASN A 229 5.97 -51.79 62.06
CA ASN A 229 5.66 -51.66 63.49
C ASN A 229 5.29 -53.01 64.11
N PHE A 230 4.47 -53.81 63.41
CA PHE A 230 4.11 -55.15 63.86
C PHE A 230 5.33 -56.08 63.94
N LYS A 231 6.21 -56.02 62.92
CA LYS A 231 7.47 -56.77 62.90
C LYS A 231 8.35 -56.42 64.10
N GLU A 232 8.58 -55.13 64.37
CA GLU A 232 9.41 -54.67 65.49
C GLU A 232 8.83 -55.11 66.85
N LYS A 233 7.51 -54.99 67.03
CA LYS A 233 6.80 -55.50 68.22
C LYS A 233 6.98 -57.01 68.39
N SER A 234 6.88 -57.77 67.31
CA SER A 234 7.03 -59.24 67.34
C SER A 234 8.48 -59.66 67.65
N GLU A 235 9.46 -58.99 67.05
CA GLU A 235 10.89 -59.25 67.28
C GLU A 235 11.30 -58.94 68.73
N THR A 236 10.81 -57.83 69.30
CA THR A 236 11.06 -57.49 70.71
C THR A 236 10.44 -58.52 71.67
N GLN A 237 9.20 -58.94 71.42
CA GLN A 237 8.56 -60.02 72.19
C GLN A 237 9.35 -61.34 72.12
N LEU A 238 9.80 -61.74 70.93
CA LEU A 238 10.61 -62.94 70.74
C LEU A 238 11.93 -62.88 71.52
N ASN A 239 12.61 -61.72 71.51
CA ASN A 239 13.84 -61.51 72.27
C ASN A 239 13.62 -61.59 73.80
N HIS A 240 12.48 -61.09 74.30
CA HIS A 240 12.12 -61.25 75.72
C HIS A 240 11.83 -62.70 76.12
N LEU A 241 11.28 -63.51 75.21
CA LEU A 241 11.05 -64.93 75.44
C LEU A 241 12.36 -65.72 75.44
N ASN A 242 13.29 -65.41 74.54
CA ASN A 242 14.60 -66.06 74.50
C ASN A 242 15.49 -65.75 75.73
N THR A 243 15.21 -64.65 76.46
CA THR A 243 15.96 -64.24 77.66
C THR A 243 15.34 -64.75 78.97
N ARG A 244 14.12 -65.29 78.95
CA ARG A 244 13.44 -65.91 80.11
C ARG A 244 13.27 -67.40 79.88
N SER A 245 13.92 -68.25 80.67
CA SER A 245 13.61 -69.69 80.75
C SER A 245 12.20 -69.92 81.31
N ILE A 246 11.15 -69.76 80.50
CA ILE A 246 9.76 -70.03 80.91
C ILE A 246 9.09 -70.91 79.84
N VAL A 247 8.55 -72.04 80.31
CA VAL A 247 8.06 -73.21 79.55
C VAL A 247 6.62 -73.06 79.04
N THR A 248 5.99 -71.90 79.10
CA THR A 248 4.62 -71.73 78.57
C THR A 248 4.44 -70.36 77.93
N LEU A 249 4.34 -70.36 76.60
CA LEU A 249 3.85 -69.26 75.80
C LEU A 249 2.31 -69.23 75.92
N PRO A 250 1.68 -68.12 76.34
CA PRO A 250 0.23 -68.01 76.31
C PRO A 250 -0.28 -68.09 74.87
N GLU A 251 -1.24 -68.97 74.62
CA GLU A 251 -1.89 -69.24 73.33
C GLU A 251 -2.43 -67.96 72.64
N ALA A 252 -2.72 -66.93 73.44
CA ALA A 252 -3.13 -65.59 72.98
C ALA A 252 -2.08 -64.85 72.12
N VAL A 253 -0.78 -65.17 72.25
CA VAL A 253 0.29 -64.55 71.42
C VAL A 253 0.29 -65.12 70.00
N VAL A 254 -0.15 -66.37 69.84
CA VAL A 254 -0.17 -67.07 68.53
C VAL A 254 -1.36 -66.60 67.67
N THR A 255 -2.40 -66.05 68.30
CA THR A 255 -3.67 -65.69 67.65
C THR A 255 -3.83 -64.21 67.28
N GLU A 256 -2.83 -63.34 67.48
CA GLU A 256 -2.91 -61.97 66.96
C GLU A 256 -3.04 -62.03 65.43
N VAL A 257 -4.18 -61.59 64.91
CA VAL A 257 -4.47 -61.56 63.46
C VAL A 257 -3.36 -60.77 62.78
N ILE A 258 -2.62 -61.44 61.88
CA ILE A 258 -1.50 -60.82 61.17
C ILE A 258 -2.07 -59.67 60.32
N PRO A 259 -1.62 -58.42 60.51
CA PRO A 259 -2.13 -57.27 59.75
C PRO A 259 -1.97 -57.39 58.22
N ILE A 260 -1.16 -58.35 57.76
CA ILE A 260 -0.89 -58.67 56.35
C ILE A 260 -2.18 -58.99 55.58
N ASP A 261 -3.17 -59.65 56.20
CA ASP A 261 -4.42 -60.02 55.51
C ASP A 261 -5.25 -58.78 55.08
N ASN A 262 -5.00 -57.61 55.69
CA ASN A 262 -5.64 -56.34 55.33
C ASN A 262 -4.83 -55.49 54.31
N CYS A 263 -3.59 -55.88 54.00
CA CYS A 263 -2.72 -55.15 53.08
C CYS A 263 -2.49 -55.97 51.81
N ARG A 264 -3.34 -55.77 50.80
CA ARG A 264 -3.24 -56.42 49.48
C ARG A 264 -2.83 -55.41 48.39
N PRO A 265 -1.54 -55.08 48.24
CA PRO A 265 -1.08 -54.20 47.17
C PRO A 265 -1.03 -54.91 45.81
N PHE A 266 -1.22 -54.15 44.73
CA PHE A 266 -1.14 -54.56 43.32
C PHE A 266 -0.10 -53.68 42.58
N LEU A 267 0.45 -54.16 41.46
CA LEU A 267 1.37 -53.39 40.61
C LEU A 267 0.60 -52.76 39.43
N CYS A 268 0.87 -51.49 39.16
CA CYS A 268 0.38 -50.78 37.98
C CYS A 268 1.51 -50.58 36.98
N GLU A 269 1.48 -51.27 35.84
CA GLU A 269 2.33 -50.95 34.69
C GLU A 269 1.64 -49.93 33.78
N PHE A 270 2.40 -48.90 33.35
CA PHE A 270 1.89 -47.78 32.57
C PHE A 270 2.53 -47.73 31.19
N ASN A 271 1.71 -47.72 30.14
CA ASN A 271 2.17 -47.56 28.76
C ASN A 271 1.37 -46.42 28.09
N VAL A 272 2.03 -45.30 27.85
CA VAL A 272 1.46 -44.17 27.09
C VAL A 272 2.07 -44.19 25.70
N SER A 273 1.25 -44.43 24.69
CA SER A 273 1.66 -44.26 23.30
C SER A 273 0.78 -43.20 22.64
N PHE A 274 1.43 -42.17 22.10
CA PHE A 274 0.77 -41.14 21.30
C PHE A 274 0.88 -41.53 19.82
N SER A 275 -0.25 -41.78 19.16
CA SER A 275 -0.31 -41.78 17.70
C SER A 275 -1.43 -40.84 17.27
N GLY A 276 -1.06 -39.76 16.59
CA GLY A 276 -1.98 -38.79 16.02
C GLY A 276 -1.44 -38.32 14.69
N SER A 277 -2.30 -38.26 13.68
CA SER A 277 -1.95 -37.74 12.35
C SER A 277 -2.89 -36.61 11.99
N VAL A 278 -2.33 -35.55 11.39
CA VAL A 278 -3.08 -34.42 10.84
C VAL A 278 -3.17 -34.65 9.34
N SER A 279 -4.40 -34.70 8.81
CA SER A 279 -4.60 -34.81 7.36
C SER A 279 -4.33 -33.47 6.67
N THR A 280 -4.11 -33.50 5.36
CA THR A 280 -3.89 -32.30 4.53
C THR A 280 -5.08 -31.33 4.49
N GLU A 281 -6.25 -31.74 4.98
CA GLU A 281 -7.48 -30.94 5.05
C GLU A 281 -7.71 -30.33 6.45
N GLY A 282 -6.73 -30.42 7.35
CA GLY A 282 -6.80 -29.84 8.69
C GLY A 282 -7.69 -30.60 9.67
N THR A 283 -8.17 -31.79 9.30
CA THR A 283 -8.85 -32.69 10.24
C THR A 283 -7.82 -33.47 11.06
N PHE A 284 -7.87 -33.30 12.38
CA PHE A 284 -7.12 -34.11 13.32
C PHE A 284 -7.80 -35.47 13.46
N ASN A 285 -7.26 -36.49 12.81
CA ASN A 285 -7.66 -37.88 13.02
C ASN A 285 -6.79 -38.47 14.13
N GLY A 286 -7.12 -38.11 15.36
CA GLY A 286 -6.56 -38.71 16.56
C GLY A 286 -7.67 -39.17 17.49
N ASN A 287 -7.65 -40.44 17.87
CA ASN A 287 -8.63 -41.01 18.75
C ASN A 287 -8.20 -40.70 20.20
N VAL A 288 -8.75 -39.65 20.81
CA VAL A 288 -8.45 -39.27 22.21
C VAL A 288 -8.81 -40.41 23.19
N ALA A 289 -9.68 -41.32 22.78
CA ALA A 289 -10.07 -42.52 23.52
C ALA A 289 -8.94 -43.55 23.70
N THR A 290 -7.90 -43.56 22.85
CA THR A 290 -6.78 -44.53 22.93
C THR A 290 -5.51 -43.99 23.62
N MET A 291 -5.57 -42.78 24.19
CA MET A 291 -4.38 -42.12 24.77
C MET A 291 -3.94 -42.64 26.15
N PHE A 292 -4.84 -43.31 26.87
CA PHE A 292 -4.53 -43.96 28.13
C PHE A 292 -4.84 -45.44 27.96
N GLY A 293 -3.81 -46.27 28.02
CA GLY A 293 -4.01 -47.70 28.18
C GLY A 293 -4.92 -47.95 29.38
N THR A 294 -5.80 -48.94 29.28
CA THR A 294 -6.51 -49.47 30.44
C THR A 294 -5.49 -49.76 31.55
N LEU A 295 -5.73 -49.24 32.75
CA LEU A 295 -5.06 -49.68 33.97
C LEU A 295 -5.24 -51.19 34.08
N ALA A 296 -4.22 -51.95 33.67
CA ALA A 296 -4.14 -53.36 33.96
C ALA A 296 -3.53 -53.47 35.36
N CYS A 297 -4.36 -53.29 36.39
CA CYS A 297 -3.99 -53.68 37.75
C CYS A 297 -3.99 -55.21 37.82
N SER A 298 -2.84 -55.82 37.64
CA SER A 298 -2.63 -57.23 37.97
C SER A 298 -1.92 -57.34 39.31
N VAL A 299 -2.30 -58.31 40.14
CA VAL A 299 -1.41 -58.77 41.22
C VAL A 299 -0.16 -59.24 40.50
N ASP A 300 1.01 -58.76 40.87
CA ASP A 300 2.21 -59.32 40.27
C ASP A 300 2.31 -60.78 40.73
N LYS A 301 2.80 -61.67 39.85
CA LYS A 301 2.84 -63.11 40.16
C LYS A 301 3.75 -63.45 41.35
N GLU A 302 4.71 -62.58 41.69
CA GLU A 302 5.59 -62.71 42.86
C GLU A 302 4.88 -62.26 44.16
N THR A 303 4.08 -61.18 44.16
CA THR A 303 3.23 -60.81 45.32
C THR A 303 2.13 -61.84 45.56
N GLU A 304 1.54 -62.38 44.50
CA GLU A 304 0.56 -63.47 44.61
C GLU A 304 1.21 -64.75 45.17
N ALA A 305 2.45 -65.04 44.78
CA ALA A 305 3.24 -66.15 45.32
C ALA A 305 3.69 -65.94 46.78
N LEU A 306 4.04 -64.71 47.18
CA LEU A 306 4.40 -64.34 48.55
C LEU A 306 3.22 -64.42 49.53
N ILE A 307 2.02 -64.05 49.08
CA ILE A 307 0.77 -64.22 49.85
C ILE A 307 0.41 -65.72 49.94
N ALA A 308 0.64 -66.48 48.87
CA ALA A 308 0.36 -67.91 48.82
C ALA A 308 1.41 -68.78 49.57
N SER A 309 2.65 -68.31 49.74
CA SER A 309 3.73 -69.02 50.44
C SER A 309 3.61 -68.99 51.96
N ARG A 310 2.38 -69.01 52.51
CA ARG A 310 2.15 -69.24 53.94
C ARG A 310 2.86 -70.54 54.33
N PRO A 311 3.75 -70.56 55.34
CA PRO A 311 3.93 -71.79 56.08
C PRO A 311 2.59 -72.09 56.75
N ALA A 312 2.00 -73.24 56.44
CA ALA A 312 0.92 -73.78 57.24
C ALA A 312 1.49 -73.93 58.66
N ILE A 313 1.14 -73.02 59.57
CA ILE A 313 1.32 -73.28 60.99
C ILE A 313 0.32 -74.38 61.31
N SER A 314 0.79 -75.62 61.13
CA SER A 314 0.14 -76.82 61.64
C SER A 314 0.16 -76.71 63.15
N LEU A 315 -0.96 -76.31 63.73
CA LEU A 315 -1.24 -76.50 65.14
C LEU A 315 -1.16 -78.00 65.45
N VAL A 316 -0.12 -78.41 66.17
CA VAL A 316 -0.08 -79.63 67.00
C VAL A 316 0.31 -79.20 68.40
#